data_AF-A0A0B1P2T5-F1
#
_entry.id   AF-A0A0B1P2T5-F1
#
_cell.length_a   1.000
_cell.length_b   1.000
_cell.length_c   1.000
_cell.angle_alpha   90.00
_cell.angle_beta   90.00
_cell.angle_gamma   90.00
#
_symmetry.space_group_name_H-M   'P 1'
#
loop_
_entity.id
_entity.type
_entity.pdbx_description
1 polymer ?
#
loop_
_entity_poly.entity_id
_entity_poly.type
_entity_poly.pdbx_seq_one_letter_code
_entity_poly.pdbx_strand_id
1 'polypeptide(L)'
;MLVATRSLSKEEQNSVISNVFEMNPFELGTWDTNIAGFAPMEYIGSNFSGGTVPSDGTCVKGFDQVGFLIGATSTLFEEALNRAVNSTGISIFRSALQMLSKGNNDVAQLQPNPFFDFNPEVNPIVKSEELSLVDGGLDGQNLPLLPLLQQSRKVDVIFAVDSSADSQNFPNGTALVATYERALKGKFNSKFSFPSIPDQNTFVNLGLNKRPTFFGCDASNVTGDAPLIVYIPNSKYSAASNISTFQSEYKTSFRNKMIQNGYDFSTGKNGTVDPLWPACMGCATLSRSMTRTKAPIPAACQKCFSSYCWNGTLDQTPVKVSYAVRNFNNYIALTALFLILNFTYQLAANEII
;
A
#
# COMPACT_ATOMS: atom_id res chain seq x y z
N MET A 1 4.81 6.57 -4.72
CA MET A 1 4.97 5.14 -4.37
C MET A 1 5.33 5.05 -2.89
N LEU A 2 5.01 3.95 -2.23
CA LEU A 2 5.40 3.73 -0.83
C LEU A 2 6.31 2.52 -0.72
N VAL A 3 7.35 2.67 0.07
CA VAL A 3 8.21 1.58 0.54
C VAL A 3 8.28 1.66 2.06
N ALA A 4 8.65 0.58 2.71
CA ALA A 4 8.97 0.57 4.13
C ALA A 4 10.43 0.21 4.34
N THR A 5 11.01 0.57 5.47
CA THR A 5 12.33 0.03 5.86
C THR A 5 12.15 -1.30 6.56
N ARG A 6 13.02 -2.25 6.26
CA ARG A 6 13.13 -3.48 7.04
C ARG A 6 14.02 -3.24 8.25
N SER A 7 13.55 -3.55 9.46
CA SER A 7 14.43 -3.55 10.63
C SER A 7 15.38 -4.74 10.53
N LEU A 8 16.67 -4.49 10.38
CA LEU A 8 17.70 -5.54 10.40
C LEU A 8 17.77 -6.25 11.78
N SER A 9 17.20 -5.65 12.83
CA SER A 9 17.28 -6.13 14.22
C SER A 9 16.06 -6.88 14.74
N LYS A 10 14.92 -6.83 14.02
CA LYS A 10 13.65 -7.45 14.43
C LYS A 10 12.95 -8.04 13.22
N GLU A 11 12.60 -9.31 13.29
CA GLU A 11 11.84 -10.03 12.25
C GLU A 11 10.38 -9.55 12.11
N GLU A 12 9.93 -8.60 12.93
CA GLU A 12 8.55 -8.14 12.95
C GLU A 12 8.41 -6.83 12.16
N GLN A 13 7.73 -6.89 11.02
CA GLN A 13 7.33 -5.73 10.20
C GLN A 13 5.82 -5.50 10.38
N ASN A 14 5.42 -4.33 10.88
CA ASN A 14 4.03 -3.96 11.02
C ASN A 14 3.84 -2.43 11.03
N SER A 15 2.60 -2.00 10.76
CA SER A 15 2.23 -0.60 10.60
C SER A 15 2.53 0.30 11.80
N VAL A 16 2.76 -0.26 13.00
CA VAL A 16 3.00 0.52 14.23
C VAL A 16 4.49 0.84 14.42
N ILE A 17 5.39 0.02 13.89
CA ILE A 17 6.84 0.14 14.13
C ILE A 17 7.66 0.40 12.87
N SER A 18 7.11 0.11 11.69
CA SER A 18 7.83 0.33 10.42
C SER A 18 7.95 1.81 10.08
N ASN A 19 9.12 2.19 9.57
CA ASN A 19 9.28 3.48 8.91
C ASN A 19 8.80 3.38 7.46
N VAL A 20 7.87 4.24 7.07
CA VAL A 20 7.28 4.26 5.73
C VAL A 20 7.84 5.45 4.97
N PHE A 21 8.41 5.19 3.80
CA PHE A 21 8.98 6.19 2.92
C PHE A 21 8.08 6.42 1.71
N GLU A 22 7.88 7.68 1.41
CA GLU A 22 7.25 8.18 0.21
C GLU A 22 8.30 8.44 -0.86
N MET A 23 8.04 7.93 -2.07
CA MET A 23 8.75 8.28 -3.29
C MET A 23 7.81 9.04 -4.22
N ASN A 24 8.19 10.25 -4.59
CA ASN A 24 7.51 11.05 -5.61
C ASN A 24 8.54 11.67 -6.57
N PRO A 25 8.13 12.32 -7.68
CA PRO A 25 9.08 12.86 -8.65
C PRO A 25 10.06 13.91 -8.11
N PHE A 26 9.79 14.49 -6.94
CA PHE A 26 10.61 15.54 -6.35
C PHE A 26 11.52 15.02 -5.25
N GLU A 27 11.07 14.03 -4.47
CA GLU A 27 11.75 13.61 -3.25
C GLU A 27 11.47 12.17 -2.84
N LEU A 28 12.43 11.60 -2.11
CA LEU A 28 12.34 10.37 -1.34
C LEU A 28 12.46 10.73 0.14
N GLY A 29 11.53 10.29 0.98
CA GLY A 29 11.64 10.55 2.40
C GLY A 29 10.51 10.00 3.23
N THR A 30 10.54 10.29 4.52
CA THR A 30 9.54 9.78 5.47
C THR A 30 9.00 10.91 6.35
N TRP A 31 7.70 10.82 6.62
CA TRP A 31 6.99 11.69 7.56
C TRP A 31 7.17 11.25 9.02
N ASP A 32 7.77 10.07 9.24
CA ASP A 32 7.90 9.49 10.57
C ASP A 32 8.91 10.25 11.41
N THR A 33 8.53 10.57 12.65
CA THR A 33 9.20 11.61 13.45
C THR A 33 10.60 11.25 13.91
N ASN A 34 10.96 9.97 13.88
CA ASN A 34 12.29 9.51 14.18
C ASN A 34 13.27 9.78 13.02
N ILE A 35 12.81 10.17 11.83
CA ILE A 35 13.69 10.62 10.73
C ILE A 35 13.23 11.98 10.23
N ALA A 36 11.95 12.12 9.85
CA ALA A 36 11.30 13.36 9.43
C ALA A 36 12.12 14.16 8.40
N GLY A 37 12.49 13.51 7.29
CA GLY A 37 13.39 14.07 6.30
C GLY A 37 13.08 13.58 4.89
N PHE A 38 13.42 14.43 3.92
CA PHE A 38 13.26 14.18 2.50
C PHE A 38 14.53 14.58 1.76
N ALA A 39 14.99 13.68 0.89
CA ALA A 39 16.11 13.89 -0.02
C ALA A 39 15.57 14.15 -1.45
N PRO A 40 16.16 15.09 -2.20
CA PRO A 40 15.70 15.38 -3.55
C PRO A 40 15.91 14.17 -4.47
N MET A 41 14.84 13.73 -5.14
CA MET A 41 14.80 12.52 -5.98
C MET A 41 15.89 12.55 -7.06
N GLU A 42 16.12 13.72 -7.66
CA GLU A 42 17.17 13.92 -8.67
C GLU A 42 18.58 13.53 -8.19
N TYR A 43 18.85 13.63 -6.88
CA TYR A 43 20.18 13.47 -6.30
C TYR A 43 20.30 12.30 -5.32
N ILE A 44 19.34 11.37 -5.28
CA ILE A 44 19.30 10.29 -4.26
C ILE A 44 20.51 9.34 -4.30
N GLY A 45 21.30 9.33 -5.37
CA GLY A 45 22.57 8.59 -5.45
C GLY A 45 23.79 9.34 -4.90
N SER A 46 23.62 10.57 -4.40
CA SER A 46 24.72 11.39 -3.89
C SER A 46 25.10 10.98 -2.47
N ASN A 47 26.38 11.16 -2.11
CA ASN A 47 26.85 10.86 -0.76
C ASN A 47 26.47 11.98 0.21
N PHE A 48 25.28 11.90 0.80
CA PHE A 48 24.83 12.82 1.84
C PHE A 48 25.49 12.51 3.18
N SER A 49 25.80 13.56 3.94
CA SER A 49 26.16 13.49 5.35
C SER A 49 25.51 14.66 6.09
N GLY A 50 24.81 14.37 7.19
CA GLY A 50 24.11 15.39 7.96
C GLY A 50 23.03 16.13 7.16
N GLY A 51 22.46 15.49 6.13
CA GLY A 51 21.44 16.08 5.26
C GLY A 51 21.98 16.96 4.13
N THR A 52 23.30 17.00 3.91
CA THR A 52 23.92 17.77 2.82
C THR A 52 24.94 16.93 2.05
N VAL A 53 25.16 17.23 0.78
CA VAL A 53 26.33 16.71 0.06
C VAL A 53 27.54 17.57 0.47
N PRO A 54 28.66 17.00 0.94
CA PRO A 54 29.86 17.76 1.31
C PRO A 54 30.32 18.71 0.21
N SER A 55 30.98 19.81 0.57
CA SER A 55 31.42 20.85 -0.38
C SER A 55 32.44 20.34 -1.41
N ASP A 56 33.22 19.33 -1.06
CA ASP A 56 34.15 18.59 -1.92
C ASP A 56 33.52 17.34 -2.55
N GLY A 57 32.26 17.06 -2.23
CA GLY A 57 31.46 15.98 -2.78
C GLY A 57 30.89 16.29 -4.17
N THR A 58 30.36 15.26 -4.83
CA THR A 58 29.73 15.37 -6.15
C THR A 58 28.26 14.98 -6.07
N CYS A 59 27.39 15.79 -6.65
CA CYS A 59 25.97 15.45 -6.82
C CYS A 59 25.81 14.41 -7.93
N VAL A 60 25.22 13.26 -7.61
CA VAL A 60 25.00 12.13 -8.51
C VAL A 60 23.54 12.10 -8.94
N LYS A 61 23.29 11.97 -10.25
CA LYS A 61 21.95 11.87 -10.86
C LYS A 61 21.73 10.53 -11.53
N GLY A 62 20.47 10.24 -11.88
CA GLY A 62 20.09 9.05 -12.65
C GLY A 62 19.89 7.79 -11.81
N PHE A 63 19.82 7.93 -10.48
CA PHE A 63 19.43 6.88 -9.52
C PHE A 63 17.90 6.79 -9.33
N ASP A 64 17.16 7.71 -9.93
CA ASP A 64 15.70 7.81 -9.96
C ASP A 64 15.06 7.03 -11.13
N GLN A 65 15.79 6.06 -11.71
CA GLN A 65 15.27 5.15 -12.73
C GLN A 65 13.99 4.45 -12.25
N VAL A 66 12.92 4.62 -13.02
CA VAL A 66 11.59 4.12 -12.66
C VAL A 66 11.57 2.60 -12.43
N GLY A 67 12.39 1.82 -13.15
CA GLY A 67 12.46 0.37 -12.98
C GLY A 67 12.93 -0.06 -11.59
N PHE A 68 13.91 0.64 -11.03
CA PHE A 68 14.37 0.38 -9.66
C PHE A 68 13.33 0.81 -8.63
N LEU A 69 12.69 1.97 -8.81
CA LEU A 69 11.65 2.43 -7.89
C LEU A 69 10.47 1.45 -7.86
N ILE A 70 10.03 0.96 -9.03
CA ILE A 70 9.01 -0.09 -9.14
C ILE A 70 9.49 -1.37 -8.45
N GLY A 71 10.72 -1.82 -8.71
CA GLY A 71 11.31 -3.00 -8.08
C GLY A 71 11.38 -2.89 -6.55
N ALA A 72 11.82 -1.75 -6.02
CA ALA A 72 11.88 -1.46 -4.58
C ALA A 72 10.50 -1.48 -3.91
N THR A 73 9.46 -1.09 -4.63
CA THR A 73 8.08 -1.14 -4.13
C THR A 73 7.43 -2.52 -4.27
N SER A 74 8.11 -3.48 -4.89
CA SER A 74 7.59 -4.81 -5.21
C SER A 74 8.50 -5.94 -4.71
N THR A 75 9.33 -5.70 -3.68
CA THR A 75 10.27 -6.70 -3.15
C THR A 75 9.57 -7.94 -2.56
N LEU A 76 8.25 -7.87 -2.31
CA LEU A 76 7.42 -9.03 -1.99
C LEU A 76 7.59 -10.18 -3.00
N PHE A 77 7.81 -9.87 -4.28
CA PHE A 77 8.02 -10.89 -5.32
C PHE A 77 9.38 -11.57 -5.19
N GLU A 78 10.41 -10.89 -4.67
CA GLU A 78 11.71 -11.50 -4.35
C GLU A 78 11.61 -12.45 -3.15
N GLU A 79 10.86 -12.07 -2.11
CA GLU A 79 10.60 -12.96 -0.98
C GLU A 79 9.85 -14.22 -1.43
N ALA A 80 8.87 -14.08 -2.32
CA ALA A 80 8.16 -15.21 -2.91
C ALA A 80 9.08 -16.10 -3.74
N LEU A 81 9.97 -15.51 -4.55
CA LEU A 81 10.99 -16.23 -5.31
C LEU A 81 11.93 -17.01 -4.38
N ASN A 82 12.47 -16.37 -3.34
CA ASN A 82 13.36 -17.01 -2.36
C ASN A 82 12.69 -18.18 -1.62
N ARG A 83 11.41 -18.05 -1.25
CA ARG A 83 10.62 -19.18 -0.71
C ARG A 83 10.44 -20.30 -1.73
N ALA A 84 10.31 -19.99 -3.02
CA ALA A 84 10.24 -20.98 -4.09
C ALA A 84 11.55 -21.76 -4.24
N VAL A 85 12.70 -21.06 -4.27
CA VAL A 85 14.05 -21.64 -4.39
C VAL A 85 14.31 -22.65 -3.28
N ASN A 86 13.92 -22.30 -2.06
CA ASN A 86 14.14 -23.09 -0.84
C ASN A 86 13.16 -24.25 -0.69
N SER A 87 12.10 -24.31 -1.51
CA SER A 87 11.20 -25.45 -1.55
C SER A 87 11.90 -26.68 -2.15
N THR A 88 11.66 -27.86 -1.58
CA THR A 88 12.33 -29.12 -1.95
C THR A 88 11.88 -29.70 -3.29
N GLY A 89 10.91 -29.07 -3.98
CA GLY A 89 10.23 -29.64 -5.15
C GLY A 89 10.72 -29.21 -6.54
N ILE A 90 11.63 -28.25 -6.66
CA ILE A 90 12.04 -27.69 -7.97
C ILE A 90 13.54 -27.94 -8.22
N SER A 91 13.91 -29.19 -8.51
CA SER A 91 15.32 -29.57 -8.70
C SER A 91 15.93 -29.04 -10.00
N ILE A 92 15.12 -28.84 -11.04
CA ILE A 92 15.59 -28.65 -12.42
C ILE A 92 16.04 -27.20 -12.69
N PHE A 93 15.46 -26.22 -11.98
CA PHE A 93 15.80 -24.80 -12.13
C PHE A 93 16.59 -24.23 -10.95
N ARG A 94 16.93 -25.06 -9.95
CA ARG A 94 17.63 -24.63 -8.73
C ARG A 94 18.89 -23.84 -9.01
N SER A 95 19.66 -24.19 -10.03
CA SER A 95 20.89 -23.48 -10.41
C SER A 95 20.63 -22.08 -11.00
N ALA A 96 19.61 -21.92 -11.86
CA ALA A 96 19.20 -20.62 -12.39
C ALA A 96 18.54 -19.73 -11.31
N LEU A 97 17.70 -20.34 -10.47
CA LEU A 97 17.09 -19.73 -9.29
C LEU A 97 18.14 -19.29 -8.26
N GLN A 98 19.16 -20.11 -7.98
CA GLN A 98 20.28 -19.74 -7.12
C GLN A 98 21.15 -18.63 -7.72
N MET A 99 21.19 -18.50 -9.05
CA MET A 99 21.93 -17.42 -9.70
C MET A 99 21.20 -16.06 -9.58
N LEU A 100 19.87 -16.07 -9.58
CA LEU A 100 19.02 -14.90 -9.28
C LEU A 100 18.94 -14.60 -7.77
N SER A 101 18.90 -15.64 -6.93
CA SER A 101 18.81 -15.58 -5.46
C SER A 101 20.18 -15.39 -4.79
N LYS A 102 21.26 -15.21 -5.56
CA LYS A 102 22.64 -15.09 -5.03
C LYS A 102 22.89 -13.81 -4.22
N GLY A 103 21.90 -12.92 -4.11
CA GLY A 103 21.86 -11.83 -3.14
C GLY A 103 20.96 -12.21 -1.97
N ASN A 104 21.52 -12.30 -0.76
CA ASN A 104 20.82 -12.59 0.50
C ASN A 104 19.82 -11.51 0.96
N ASN A 105 19.41 -10.60 0.08
CA ASN A 105 18.72 -9.39 0.47
C ASN A 105 17.33 -9.37 -0.16
N ASP A 106 16.30 -9.79 0.60
CA ASP A 106 14.87 -9.60 0.25
C ASP A 106 14.46 -8.11 0.37
N VAL A 107 15.41 -7.21 0.07
CA VAL A 107 15.31 -5.76 0.20
C VAL A 107 15.94 -5.11 -1.03
N ALA A 108 15.36 -4.01 -1.49
CA ALA A 108 16.02 -3.11 -2.42
C ALA A 108 17.00 -2.23 -1.66
N GLN A 109 18.29 -2.39 -1.93
CA GLN A 109 19.33 -1.57 -1.34
C GLN A 109 19.45 -0.26 -2.12
N LEU A 110 19.23 0.86 -1.44
CA LEU A 110 19.62 2.17 -1.94
C LEU A 110 20.90 2.59 -1.25
N GLN A 111 22.01 2.62 -2.00
CA GLN A 111 23.31 3.06 -1.52
C GLN A 111 23.89 4.09 -2.51
N PRO A 112 24.38 5.25 -2.04
CA PRO A 112 24.49 5.68 -0.64
C PRO A 112 23.14 6.02 0.03
N ASN A 113 23.05 5.89 1.35
CA ASN A 113 21.88 6.29 2.15
C ASN A 113 21.79 7.84 2.25
N PRO A 114 20.72 8.47 1.73
CA PRO A 114 20.56 9.92 1.82
C PRO A 114 20.38 10.45 3.26
N PHE A 115 20.07 9.56 4.22
CA PHE A 115 19.82 9.87 5.63
C PHE A 115 21.02 9.58 6.53
N PHE A 116 22.19 9.31 5.96
CA PHE A 116 23.43 9.14 6.72
C PHE A 116 23.77 10.41 7.51
N ASP A 117 24.02 10.24 8.80
CA ASP A 117 24.26 11.30 9.80
C ASP A 117 23.13 12.34 9.96
N PHE A 118 21.97 12.12 9.33
CA PHE A 118 20.83 13.02 9.44
C PHE A 118 20.05 12.78 10.75
N ASN A 119 19.70 13.86 11.46
CA ASN A 119 18.93 13.81 12.73
C ASN A 119 19.45 12.79 13.76
N PRO A 120 20.72 12.89 14.19
CA PRO A 120 21.43 11.82 14.92
C PRO A 120 20.83 11.46 16.29
N GLU A 121 20.04 12.36 16.89
CA GLU A 121 19.41 12.13 18.19
C GLU A 121 18.25 11.13 18.13
N VAL A 122 17.59 11.00 16.99
CA VAL A 122 16.34 10.22 16.85
C VAL A 122 16.36 9.21 15.71
N ASN A 123 17.24 9.38 14.72
CA ASN A 123 17.28 8.55 13.52
C ASN A 123 17.82 7.14 13.79
N PRO A 124 16.99 6.08 13.66
CA PRO A 124 17.42 4.70 13.91
C PRO A 124 18.41 4.18 12.87
N ILE A 125 18.51 4.83 11.70
CA ILE A 125 19.41 4.47 10.61
C ILE A 125 20.54 5.49 10.41
N VAL A 126 20.82 6.34 11.41
CA VAL A 126 21.79 7.45 11.33
C VAL A 126 23.17 7.04 10.81
N LYS A 127 23.69 5.87 11.21
CA LYS A 127 25.01 5.38 10.77
C LYS A 127 24.96 4.36 9.64
N SER A 128 23.78 4.11 9.06
CA SER A 128 23.65 3.12 8.01
C SER A 128 24.08 3.70 6.67
N GLU A 129 25.08 3.09 6.02
CA GLU A 129 25.58 3.52 4.71
C GLU A 129 24.61 3.20 3.56
N GLU A 130 23.68 2.27 3.79
CA GLU A 130 22.62 1.89 2.86
C GLU A 130 21.24 2.10 3.47
N LEU A 131 20.24 2.31 2.61
CA LEU A 131 18.84 2.32 2.98
C LEU A 131 18.19 1.04 2.44
N SER A 132 17.89 0.10 3.34
CA SER A 132 17.25 -1.17 3.00
C SER A 132 15.73 -1.00 2.88
N LEU A 133 15.23 -0.99 1.65
CA LEU A 133 13.83 -0.73 1.31
C LEU A 133 13.08 -2.02 0.99
N VAL A 134 11.82 -2.09 1.37
CA VAL A 134 10.91 -3.18 1.01
C VAL A 134 9.56 -2.65 0.55
N ASP A 135 8.79 -3.52 -0.09
CA ASP A 135 7.39 -3.28 -0.46
C ASP A 135 6.60 -2.69 0.72
N GLY A 136 5.95 -1.55 0.48
CA GLY A 136 5.20 -0.81 1.48
C GLY A 136 3.98 -1.56 2.02
N GLY A 137 3.45 -2.55 1.29
CA GLY A 137 2.36 -3.40 1.74
C GLY A 137 2.76 -4.43 2.81
N LEU A 138 4.05 -4.70 2.99
CA LEU A 138 4.55 -5.69 3.95
C LEU A 138 4.33 -5.29 5.42
N ASP A 139 4.07 -4.02 5.71
CA ASP A 139 3.70 -3.57 7.06
C ASP A 139 2.19 -3.69 7.35
N GLY A 140 1.42 -4.19 6.38
CA GLY A 140 -0.04 -4.33 6.45
C GLY A 140 -0.82 -3.13 5.89
N GLN A 141 -0.18 -2.01 5.57
CA GLN A 141 -0.82 -0.83 4.98
C GLN A 141 -0.85 -0.91 3.44
N ASN A 142 -1.52 -1.94 2.90
CA ASN A 142 -1.63 -2.15 1.45
C ASN A 142 -2.33 -0.99 0.71
N LEU A 143 -3.05 -0.14 1.43
CA LEU A 143 -3.56 1.13 0.95
C LEU A 143 -2.54 2.25 1.28
N PRO A 144 -2.01 2.97 0.28
CA PRO A 144 -0.93 3.94 0.50
C PRO A 144 -1.44 5.29 1.02
N LEU A 145 -2.04 5.29 2.21
CA LEU A 145 -2.77 6.45 2.74
C LEU A 145 -1.87 7.45 3.47
N LEU A 146 -0.77 7.00 4.07
CA LEU A 146 0.06 7.85 4.94
C LEU A 146 0.49 9.18 4.29
N PRO A 147 0.94 9.23 3.02
CA PRO A 147 1.22 10.50 2.34
C PRO A 147 0.03 11.45 2.26
N LEU A 148 -1.19 10.93 2.16
CA LEU A 148 -2.41 11.73 1.98
C LEU A 148 -3.00 12.22 3.32
N LEU A 149 -2.53 11.67 4.44
CA LEU A 149 -3.00 12.02 5.78
C LEU A 149 -2.21 13.18 6.41
N GLN A 150 -1.20 13.69 5.71
CA GLN A 150 -0.38 14.79 6.21
C GLN A 150 -1.19 16.08 6.26
N GLN A 151 -1.28 16.69 7.44
CA GLN A 151 -2.04 17.94 7.66
C GLN A 151 -1.59 19.07 6.73
N SER A 152 -0.30 19.13 6.40
CA SER A 152 0.27 20.10 5.46
C SER A 152 -0.35 20.01 4.06
N ARG A 153 -0.84 18.84 3.65
CA ARG A 153 -1.49 18.60 2.35
C ARG A 153 -2.98 18.93 2.33
N LYS A 154 -3.60 19.15 3.50
CA LYS A 154 -5.00 19.62 3.63
C LYS A 154 -5.99 18.82 2.78
N VAL A 155 -5.83 17.49 2.77
CA VAL A 155 -6.70 16.59 2.00
C VAL A 155 -8.05 16.48 2.71
N ASP A 156 -9.13 16.84 2.02
CA ASP A 156 -10.50 16.81 2.56
C ASP A 156 -11.15 15.41 2.41
N VAL A 157 -10.83 14.67 1.34
CA VAL A 157 -11.40 13.36 1.02
C VAL A 157 -10.35 12.43 0.40
N ILE A 158 -10.42 11.13 0.72
CA ILE A 158 -9.61 10.09 0.11
C ILE A 158 -10.52 9.00 -0.45
N PHE A 159 -10.37 8.68 -1.73
CA PHE A 159 -10.99 7.51 -2.35
C PHE A 159 -10.03 6.33 -2.25
N ALA A 160 -10.24 5.47 -1.25
CA ALA A 160 -9.41 4.32 -0.95
C ALA A 160 -9.91 3.09 -1.72
N VAL A 161 -9.31 2.83 -2.88
CA VAL A 161 -9.63 1.65 -3.71
C VAL A 161 -8.80 0.47 -3.26
N ASP A 162 -9.45 -0.52 -2.65
CA ASP A 162 -8.77 -1.65 -2.00
C ASP A 162 -8.88 -2.90 -2.86
N SER A 163 -7.73 -3.43 -3.28
CA SER A 163 -7.63 -4.68 -4.04
C SER A 163 -6.82 -5.76 -3.29
N SER A 164 -6.75 -5.64 -1.97
CA SER A 164 -6.07 -6.61 -1.10
C SER A 164 -6.65 -8.02 -1.24
N ALA A 165 -5.78 -9.02 -1.23
CA ALA A 165 -6.14 -10.42 -1.35
C ALA A 165 -6.26 -11.08 0.05
N ASP A 166 -7.20 -10.60 0.87
CA ASP A 166 -7.31 -11.01 2.28
C ASP A 166 -8.13 -12.31 2.44
N SER A 167 -9.45 -12.19 2.44
CA SER A 167 -10.39 -13.29 2.67
C SER A 167 -10.93 -13.77 1.34
N GLN A 168 -10.65 -15.03 0.97
CA GLN A 168 -11.01 -15.59 -0.35
C GLN A 168 -10.48 -14.72 -1.52
N ASN A 169 -9.31 -14.09 -1.32
CA ASN A 169 -8.69 -13.11 -2.22
C ASN A 169 -9.53 -11.85 -2.49
N PHE A 170 -10.44 -11.48 -1.58
CA PHE A 170 -11.09 -10.18 -1.56
C PHE A 170 -10.67 -9.39 -0.31
N PRO A 171 -10.75 -8.05 -0.34
CA PRO A 171 -10.46 -7.22 0.82
C PRO A 171 -11.37 -7.56 2.00
N ASN A 172 -10.84 -7.46 3.22
CA ASN A 172 -11.62 -7.57 4.46
C ASN A 172 -11.49 -6.35 5.38
N GLY A 173 -10.86 -5.27 4.90
CA GLY A 173 -10.60 -4.05 5.66
C GLY A 173 -9.26 -4.02 6.41
N THR A 174 -8.44 -5.08 6.33
CA THR A 174 -7.16 -5.17 7.07
C THR A 174 -6.25 -3.96 6.83
N ALA A 175 -6.13 -3.46 5.60
CA ALA A 175 -5.28 -2.32 5.29
C ALA A 175 -5.75 -1.00 5.97
N LEU A 176 -7.07 -0.77 6.04
CA LEU A 176 -7.62 0.38 6.75
C LEU A 176 -7.43 0.24 8.26
N VAL A 177 -7.64 -0.96 8.81
CA VAL A 177 -7.39 -1.24 10.23
C VAL A 177 -5.93 -0.99 10.59
N ALA A 178 -4.98 -1.48 9.78
CA ALA A 178 -3.55 -1.28 10.01
C ALA A 178 -3.17 0.21 10.03
N THR A 179 -3.75 1.02 9.12
CA THR A 179 -3.55 2.48 9.07
C THR A 179 -4.17 3.17 10.30
N TYR A 180 -5.36 2.73 10.73
CA TYR A 180 -6.02 3.25 11.92
C TYR A 180 -5.23 2.93 13.20
N GLU A 181 -4.74 1.70 13.33
CA GLU A 181 -3.88 1.31 14.45
C GLU A 181 -2.58 2.10 14.47
N ARG A 182 -1.99 2.35 13.30
CA ARG A 182 -0.86 3.27 13.17
C ARG A 182 -1.24 4.66 13.70
N ALA A 183 -2.35 5.24 13.25
CA ALA A 183 -2.79 6.56 13.72
C ALA A 183 -2.91 6.65 15.26
N LEU A 184 -3.35 5.57 15.91
CA LEU A 184 -3.55 5.52 17.36
C LEU A 184 -2.28 5.20 18.17
N LYS A 185 -1.46 4.28 17.67
CA LYS A 185 -0.40 3.60 18.46
C LYS A 185 0.99 3.72 17.84
N GLY A 186 1.10 4.27 16.63
CA GLY A 186 2.33 4.31 15.85
C GLY A 186 3.49 4.94 16.62
N LYS A 187 4.59 4.20 16.74
CA LYS A 187 5.74 4.55 17.58
C LYS A 187 6.39 5.88 17.16
N PHE A 188 6.29 6.22 15.88
CA PHE A 188 6.96 7.37 15.27
C PHE A 188 5.97 8.36 14.65
N ASN A 189 4.75 8.39 15.18
CA ASN A 189 3.72 9.30 14.72
C ASN A 189 3.66 10.54 15.59
N SER A 190 3.94 11.68 14.98
CA SER A 190 3.32 12.91 15.43
C SER A 190 2.52 13.48 14.27
N LYS A 191 1.22 13.69 14.48
CA LYS A 191 0.39 14.68 13.76
C LYS A 191 -0.31 14.27 12.46
N PHE A 192 -0.80 13.03 12.36
CA PHE A 192 -1.93 12.77 11.47
C PHE A 192 -3.11 12.19 12.23
N SER A 193 -4.32 12.54 11.77
CA SER A 193 -5.56 11.98 12.28
C SER A 193 -6.15 11.03 11.23
N PHE A 194 -6.85 10.01 11.70
CA PHE A 194 -7.56 9.06 10.87
C PHE A 194 -8.93 8.78 11.48
N PRO A 195 -10.00 8.64 10.68
CA PRO A 195 -11.29 8.31 11.26
C PRO A 195 -11.29 6.92 11.88
N SER A 196 -12.20 6.70 12.82
CA SER A 196 -12.41 5.39 13.42
C SER A 196 -12.73 4.34 12.37
N ILE A 197 -12.05 3.20 12.44
CA ILE A 197 -12.27 2.03 11.60
C ILE A 197 -12.63 0.86 12.52
N PRO A 198 -13.68 0.07 12.23
CA PRO A 198 -14.01 -1.11 13.01
C PRO A 198 -13.01 -2.25 12.78
N ASP A 199 -12.98 -3.24 13.68
CA ASP A 199 -12.22 -4.47 13.49
C ASP A 199 -12.71 -5.28 12.28
N GLN A 200 -11.86 -6.20 11.80
CA GLN A 200 -12.12 -7.00 10.60
C GLN A 200 -13.38 -7.88 10.73
N ASN A 201 -13.75 -8.36 11.92
CA ASN A 201 -14.97 -9.15 12.07
C ASN A 201 -16.18 -8.25 11.80
N THR A 202 -16.24 -7.09 12.45
CA THR A 202 -17.28 -6.09 12.21
C THR A 202 -17.32 -5.67 10.74
N PHE A 203 -16.15 -5.42 10.14
CA PHE A 203 -16.02 -4.98 8.75
C PHE A 203 -16.67 -5.97 7.77
N VAL A 204 -16.45 -7.28 7.99
CA VAL A 204 -16.99 -8.36 7.16
C VAL A 204 -18.45 -8.67 7.50
N ASN A 205 -18.80 -8.77 8.78
CA ASN A 205 -20.14 -9.11 9.25
C ASN A 205 -21.18 -8.07 8.79
N LEU A 206 -20.81 -6.78 8.84
CA LEU A 206 -21.66 -5.68 8.36
C LEU A 206 -21.58 -5.46 6.84
N GLY A 207 -20.81 -6.29 6.12
CA GLY A 207 -20.65 -6.24 4.68
C GLY A 207 -20.03 -4.94 4.16
N LEU A 208 -19.20 -4.27 4.96
CA LEU A 208 -18.50 -3.04 4.58
C LEU A 208 -17.44 -3.32 3.50
N ASN A 209 -16.94 -4.55 3.42
CA ASN A 209 -16.01 -5.02 2.39
C ASN A 209 -16.68 -5.50 1.08
N LYS A 210 -18.00 -5.35 0.96
CA LYS A 210 -18.76 -5.81 -0.24
C LYS A 210 -19.34 -4.65 -1.05
N ARG A 211 -19.23 -3.42 -0.55
CA ARG A 211 -19.82 -2.22 -1.14
C ARG A 211 -19.00 -0.98 -0.74
N PRO A 212 -19.13 0.13 -1.48
CA PRO A 212 -18.56 1.39 -1.02
C PRO A 212 -19.05 1.74 0.39
N THR A 213 -18.14 2.20 1.25
CA THR A 213 -18.44 2.57 2.64
C THR A 213 -17.67 3.82 2.99
N PHE A 214 -18.30 4.77 3.67
CA PHE A 214 -17.67 6.02 4.09
C PHE A 214 -17.30 5.97 5.57
N PHE A 215 -16.10 6.42 5.91
CA PHE A 215 -15.60 6.55 7.28
C PHE A 215 -15.26 8.00 7.60
N GLY A 216 -15.54 8.43 8.84
CA GLY A 216 -15.32 9.82 9.27
C GLY A 216 -16.33 10.81 8.69
N CYS A 217 -17.55 10.38 8.40
CA CYS A 217 -18.57 11.25 7.82
C CYS A 217 -18.92 12.44 8.72
N ASP A 218 -19.10 12.18 10.01
CA ASP A 218 -19.28 13.21 11.02
C ASP A 218 -17.91 13.68 11.52
N ALA A 219 -17.52 14.89 11.13
CA ALA A 219 -16.25 15.48 11.53
C ALA A 219 -16.17 15.71 13.04
N SER A 220 -17.30 15.85 13.74
CA SER A 220 -17.31 16.04 15.21
C SER A 220 -16.94 14.78 15.98
N ASN A 221 -17.11 13.60 15.36
CA ASN A 221 -16.72 12.31 15.94
C ASN A 221 -15.29 11.90 15.59
N VAL A 222 -14.55 12.73 14.84
CA VAL A 222 -13.16 12.48 14.47
C VAL A 222 -12.25 13.30 15.39
N THR A 223 -11.26 12.64 15.99
CA THR A 223 -10.26 13.35 16.81
C THR A 223 -9.20 13.99 15.91
N GLY A 224 -9.14 15.32 15.92
CA GLY A 224 -8.25 16.10 15.07
C GLY A 224 -8.76 16.28 13.64
N ASP A 225 -7.88 16.67 12.72
CA ASP A 225 -8.24 16.96 11.32
C ASP A 225 -7.92 15.76 10.43
N ALA A 226 -8.95 15.00 10.04
CA ALA A 226 -8.82 13.84 9.16
C ALA A 226 -9.74 13.93 7.93
N PRO A 227 -9.28 13.47 6.75
CA PRO A 227 -10.13 13.37 5.58
C PRO A 227 -11.30 12.41 5.81
N LEU A 228 -12.37 12.60 5.04
CA LEU A 228 -13.39 11.58 4.88
C LEU A 228 -12.81 10.46 4.00
N ILE A 229 -12.92 9.21 4.44
CA ILE A 229 -12.44 8.07 3.66
C ILE A 229 -13.63 7.45 2.92
N VAL A 230 -13.59 7.47 1.59
CA VAL A 230 -14.49 6.71 0.72
C VAL A 230 -13.79 5.39 0.40
N TYR A 231 -14.12 4.33 1.13
CA TYR A 231 -13.59 3.00 0.90
C TYR A 231 -14.34 2.31 -0.24
N ILE A 232 -13.61 1.82 -1.23
CA ILE A 232 -14.13 1.15 -2.42
C ILE A 232 -13.44 -0.21 -2.54
N PRO A 233 -14.05 -1.30 -2.03
CA PRO A 233 -13.44 -2.63 -2.09
C PRO A 233 -13.59 -3.26 -3.47
N ASN A 234 -12.54 -3.94 -3.93
CA ASN A 234 -12.64 -4.91 -5.01
C ASN A 234 -13.72 -5.92 -4.66
N SER A 235 -14.74 -6.02 -5.52
CA SER A 235 -15.92 -6.84 -5.29
C SER A 235 -16.41 -7.41 -6.63
N LYS A 236 -17.06 -8.57 -6.58
CA LYS A 236 -17.59 -9.23 -7.78
C LYS A 236 -18.87 -8.53 -8.28
N TYR A 237 -18.74 -7.70 -9.30
CA TYR A 237 -19.86 -7.00 -9.97
C TYR A 237 -20.19 -7.61 -11.33
N SER A 238 -19.21 -7.71 -12.22
CA SER A 238 -19.33 -8.33 -13.56
C SER A 238 -18.34 -9.48 -13.76
N ALA A 239 -17.27 -9.56 -12.98
CA ALA A 239 -16.31 -10.64 -13.00
C ALA A 239 -15.81 -10.98 -11.60
N ALA A 240 -15.43 -12.24 -11.38
CA ALA A 240 -14.71 -12.63 -10.18
C ALA A 240 -13.25 -12.20 -10.33
N SER A 241 -12.89 -11.08 -9.71
CA SER A 241 -11.56 -10.44 -9.72
C SER A 241 -10.71 -10.82 -8.51
N ASN A 242 -11.13 -11.82 -7.72
CA ASN A 242 -10.37 -12.35 -6.58
C ASN A 242 -9.30 -13.35 -7.05
N ILE A 243 -8.34 -12.81 -7.79
CA ILE A 243 -7.18 -13.53 -8.31
C ILE A 243 -6.06 -13.60 -7.27
N SER A 244 -5.10 -14.50 -7.50
CA SER A 244 -3.89 -14.57 -6.68
C SER A 244 -2.98 -13.36 -6.95
N THR A 245 -2.39 -12.80 -5.90
CA THR A 245 -1.34 -11.76 -5.99
C THR A 245 -0.18 -12.17 -6.91
N PHE A 246 0.14 -13.47 -6.98
CA PHE A 246 1.24 -14.00 -7.79
C PHE A 246 0.84 -14.39 -9.20
N GLN A 247 -0.39 -14.12 -9.63
CA GLN A 247 -0.78 -14.36 -11.01
C GLN A 247 -0.15 -13.31 -11.92
N SER A 248 0.77 -13.73 -12.79
CA SER A 248 1.47 -12.85 -13.74
C SER A 248 0.86 -12.87 -15.14
N GLU A 249 0.11 -13.92 -15.48
CA GLU A 249 -0.44 -14.13 -16.82
C GLU A 249 -1.97 -14.21 -16.84
N TYR A 250 -2.55 -13.58 -17.86
CA TYR A 250 -4.00 -13.48 -18.02
C TYR A 250 -4.39 -13.63 -19.48
N LYS A 251 -5.46 -14.39 -19.73
CA LYS A 251 -6.15 -14.31 -21.03
C LYS A 251 -6.68 -12.89 -21.22
N THR A 252 -6.46 -12.31 -22.40
CA THR A 252 -6.91 -10.96 -22.76
C THR A 252 -8.40 -10.73 -22.46
N SER A 253 -9.23 -11.73 -22.76
CA SER A 253 -10.68 -11.67 -22.50
C SER A 253 -11.00 -11.59 -21.00
N PHE A 254 -10.24 -12.26 -20.15
CA PHE A 254 -10.40 -12.20 -18.70
C PHE A 254 -9.86 -10.88 -18.13
N ARG A 255 -8.69 -10.43 -18.57
CA ARG A 255 -8.14 -9.10 -18.23
C ARG A 255 -9.15 -7.99 -18.50
N ASN A 256 -9.78 -7.98 -19.68
CA ASN A 256 -10.79 -6.98 -20.03
C ASN A 256 -12.01 -7.04 -19.10
N LYS A 257 -12.45 -8.26 -18.73
CA LYS A 257 -13.53 -8.45 -17.74
C LYS A 257 -13.15 -7.95 -16.35
N MET A 258 -11.90 -8.13 -15.92
CA MET A 258 -11.42 -7.59 -14.65
C MET A 258 -11.38 -6.06 -14.65
N ILE A 259 -10.90 -5.44 -15.74
CA ILE A 259 -10.91 -3.97 -15.90
C ILE A 259 -12.35 -3.45 -15.86
N GLN A 260 -13.28 -4.11 -16.56
CA GLN A 260 -14.70 -3.76 -16.51
C GLN A 260 -15.27 -3.90 -15.10
N ASN A 261 -14.91 -4.96 -14.37
CA ASN A 261 -15.31 -5.13 -12.99
C ASN A 261 -14.78 -4.01 -12.08
N GLY A 262 -13.54 -3.56 -12.32
CA GLY A 262 -12.93 -2.38 -11.71
C GLY A 262 -13.78 -1.12 -11.85
N TYR A 263 -14.18 -0.83 -13.09
CA TYR A 263 -15.11 0.25 -13.39
C TYR A 263 -16.46 0.05 -12.69
N ASP A 264 -17.02 -1.15 -12.73
CA ASP A 264 -18.35 -1.45 -12.19
C ASP A 264 -18.42 -1.28 -10.67
N PHE A 265 -17.46 -1.80 -9.91
CA PHE A 265 -17.49 -1.63 -8.45
C PHE A 265 -17.18 -0.19 -8.02
N SER A 266 -16.39 0.55 -8.81
CA SER A 266 -16.04 1.95 -8.51
C SER A 266 -17.17 2.92 -8.83
N THR A 267 -17.99 2.61 -9.83
CA THR A 267 -19.07 3.48 -10.32
C THR A 267 -20.48 2.99 -9.94
N GLY A 268 -20.58 1.87 -9.24
CA GLY A 268 -21.88 1.21 -9.01
C GLY A 268 -22.56 0.80 -10.33
N LYS A 269 -21.79 0.28 -11.30
CA LYS A 269 -22.20 0.04 -12.70
C LYS A 269 -22.78 1.29 -13.34
N ASN A 270 -21.99 2.36 -13.39
CA ASN A 270 -22.42 3.65 -13.93
C ASN A 270 -23.73 4.16 -13.28
N GLY A 271 -23.85 4.03 -11.96
CA GLY A 271 -25.05 4.41 -11.20
C GLY A 271 -26.27 3.49 -11.39
N THR A 272 -26.14 2.35 -12.06
CA THR A 272 -27.27 1.40 -12.22
C THR A 272 -27.60 0.70 -10.91
N VAL A 273 -26.61 0.45 -10.05
CA VAL A 273 -26.81 -0.17 -8.74
C VAL A 273 -27.39 0.83 -7.74
N ASP A 274 -26.87 2.05 -7.72
CA ASP A 274 -27.44 3.18 -6.98
C ASP A 274 -27.35 4.46 -7.83
N PRO A 275 -28.48 4.99 -8.32
CA PRO A 275 -28.50 6.23 -9.09
C PRO A 275 -27.98 7.45 -8.34
N LEU A 276 -27.93 7.41 -7.00
CA LEU A 276 -27.38 8.48 -6.17
C LEU A 276 -25.86 8.44 -6.05
N TRP A 277 -25.19 7.34 -6.43
CA TRP A 277 -23.75 7.18 -6.23
C TRP A 277 -22.90 8.35 -6.75
N PRO A 278 -23.12 8.90 -7.96
CA PRO A 278 -22.39 10.07 -8.43
C PRO A 278 -22.58 11.30 -7.53
N ALA A 279 -23.82 11.54 -7.07
CA ALA A 279 -24.11 12.64 -6.14
C ALA A 279 -23.44 12.39 -4.78
N CYS A 280 -23.39 11.14 -4.31
CA CYS A 280 -22.77 10.78 -3.04
C CYS A 280 -21.24 10.97 -3.05
N MET A 281 -20.57 10.71 -4.17
CA MET A 281 -19.15 11.06 -4.34
C MET A 281 -18.94 12.59 -4.28
N GLY A 282 -19.83 13.38 -4.90
CA GLY A 282 -19.82 14.83 -4.79
C GLY A 282 -20.01 15.31 -3.34
N CYS A 283 -20.97 14.71 -2.62
CA CYS A 283 -21.21 15.01 -1.21
C CYS A 283 -20.03 14.66 -0.30
N ALA A 284 -19.37 13.53 -0.55
CA ALA A 284 -18.13 13.16 0.15
C ALA A 284 -17.04 14.21 -0.07
N THR A 285 -16.86 14.67 -1.32
CA THR A 285 -15.88 15.71 -1.69
C THR A 285 -16.16 17.06 -1.01
N LEU A 286 -17.43 17.43 -0.89
CA LEU A 286 -17.83 18.69 -0.26
C LEU A 286 -17.91 18.63 1.27
N SER A 287 -17.88 17.43 1.87
CA SER A 287 -18.17 17.21 3.30
C SER A 287 -17.34 18.10 4.24
N ARG A 288 -16.02 18.10 4.09
CA ARG A 288 -15.13 18.91 4.92
C ARG A 288 -15.25 20.40 4.66
N SER A 289 -15.47 20.80 3.41
CA SER A 289 -15.72 22.21 3.05
C SER A 289 -17.01 22.74 3.70
N MET A 290 -18.10 21.96 3.65
CA MET A 290 -19.36 22.31 4.32
C MET A 290 -19.19 22.42 5.84
N THR A 291 -18.44 21.49 6.44
CA THR A 291 -18.11 21.53 7.87
C THR A 291 -17.36 22.81 8.24
N ARG A 292 -16.28 23.12 7.52
CA ARG A 292 -15.39 24.27 7.77
C ARG A 292 -16.09 25.62 7.59
N THR A 293 -17.00 25.71 6.62
CA THR A 293 -17.78 26.92 6.32
C THR A 293 -19.10 27.00 7.09
N LYS A 294 -19.44 25.98 7.89
CA LYS A 294 -20.74 25.83 8.57
C LYS A 294 -21.93 25.90 7.58
N ALA A 295 -21.73 25.48 6.34
CA ALA A 295 -22.78 25.41 5.35
C ALA A 295 -23.75 24.26 5.67
N PRO A 296 -25.08 24.44 5.47
CA PRO A 296 -26.04 23.38 5.70
C PRO A 296 -25.81 22.23 4.71
N ILE A 297 -25.85 20.98 5.21
CA ILE A 297 -25.69 19.77 4.39
C ILE A 297 -26.98 19.59 3.55
N PRO A 298 -26.91 19.56 2.20
CA PRO A 298 -28.08 19.38 1.35
C PRO A 298 -28.79 18.04 1.59
N ALA A 299 -30.10 17.99 1.37
CA ALA A 299 -30.89 16.77 1.56
C ALA A 299 -30.36 15.55 0.77
N ALA A 300 -29.85 15.77 -0.45
CA ALA A 300 -29.19 14.72 -1.23
C ALA A 300 -27.96 14.13 -0.51
N CYS A 301 -27.15 14.98 0.11
CA CYS A 301 -25.98 14.56 0.87
C CYS A 301 -26.34 13.87 2.19
N GLN A 302 -27.39 14.34 2.87
CA GLN A 302 -27.92 13.65 4.05
C GLN A 302 -28.34 12.21 3.70
N LYS A 303 -29.03 12.02 2.57
CA LYS A 303 -29.40 10.69 2.08
C LYS A 303 -28.17 9.83 1.78
N CYS A 304 -27.18 10.39 1.10
CA CYS A 304 -25.92 9.69 0.83
C CYS A 304 -25.20 9.25 2.10
N PHE A 305 -25.07 10.14 3.08
CA PHE A 305 -24.41 9.81 4.34
C PHE A 305 -25.21 8.76 5.14
N SER A 306 -26.54 8.81 5.11
CA SER A 306 -27.37 7.76 5.74
C SER A 306 -27.17 6.37 5.12
N SER A 307 -26.89 6.29 3.81
CA SER A 307 -26.70 5.02 3.10
C SER A 307 -25.28 4.47 3.21
N TYR A 308 -24.27 5.34 3.12
CA TYR A 308 -22.87 4.92 2.94
C TYR A 308 -22.01 5.05 4.19
N CYS A 309 -22.37 5.90 5.14
CA CYS A 309 -21.55 6.09 6.33
C CYS A 309 -21.70 4.91 7.27
N TRP A 310 -20.56 4.36 7.68
CA TRP A 310 -20.55 3.50 8.84
C TRP A 310 -20.90 4.34 10.09
N ASN A 311 -21.86 3.84 10.87
CA ASN A 311 -22.49 4.58 11.97
C ASN A 311 -21.93 4.22 13.36
N GLY A 312 -20.84 3.45 13.42
CA GLY A 312 -20.25 2.98 14.68
C GLY A 312 -20.79 1.64 15.19
N THR A 313 -21.75 1.01 14.50
CA THR A 313 -22.23 -0.34 14.87
C THR A 313 -21.09 -1.35 14.82
N LEU A 314 -21.04 -2.24 15.82
CA LEU A 314 -20.03 -3.29 15.95
C LEU A 314 -20.68 -4.67 15.87
N ASP A 315 -20.01 -5.61 15.20
CA ASP A 315 -20.33 -7.03 15.21
C ASP A 315 -19.02 -7.83 15.24
N GLN A 316 -18.54 -8.09 16.45
CA GLN A 316 -17.26 -8.74 16.69
C GLN A 316 -17.34 -10.26 16.69
N THR A 317 -18.47 -10.85 16.24
CA THR A 317 -18.60 -12.29 16.17
C THR A 317 -17.55 -12.87 15.21
N PRO A 318 -16.78 -13.91 15.60
CA PRO A 318 -15.71 -14.42 14.76
C PRO A 318 -16.23 -14.87 13.38
N VAL A 319 -15.70 -14.26 12.33
CA VAL A 319 -16.07 -14.64 10.96
C VAL A 319 -15.48 -16.01 10.67
N LYS A 320 -16.35 -16.99 10.36
CA LYS A 320 -15.93 -18.30 9.86
C LYS A 320 -15.46 -18.17 8.41
N VAL A 321 -14.29 -17.61 8.19
CA VAL A 321 -13.63 -17.69 6.89
C VAL A 321 -12.95 -19.05 6.83
N SER A 322 -13.25 -19.87 5.81
CA SER A 322 -12.31 -20.95 5.48
C SER A 322 -11.04 -20.25 5.04
N TYR A 323 -10.06 -20.17 5.94
CA TYR A 323 -8.70 -19.94 5.52
C TYR A 323 -8.46 -21.00 4.45
N ALA A 324 -8.29 -20.59 3.20
CA ALA A 324 -7.58 -21.44 2.27
C ALA A 324 -6.26 -21.71 2.98
N VAL A 325 -6.12 -22.92 3.53
CA VAL A 325 -4.89 -23.35 4.17
C VAL A 325 -3.80 -22.99 3.19
N ARG A 326 -2.89 -22.14 3.64
CA ARG A 326 -1.71 -21.71 2.90
C ARG A 326 -0.89 -22.95 2.56
N ASN A 327 -1.28 -23.71 1.54
CA ASN A 327 -0.38 -24.56 0.79
C ASN A 327 0.43 -23.66 -0.14
N PHE A 328 1.16 -22.74 0.50
CA PHE A 328 2.10 -21.80 -0.11
C PHE A 328 3.12 -22.55 -0.98
N ASN A 329 3.52 -23.76 -0.59
CA ASN A 329 4.60 -24.51 -1.23
C ASN A 329 4.31 -24.93 -2.68
N ASN A 330 3.08 -25.30 -3.04
CA ASN A 330 2.81 -25.85 -4.38
C ASN A 330 2.52 -24.77 -5.44
N TYR A 331 1.91 -23.64 -5.07
CA TYR A 331 1.59 -22.56 -6.00
C TYR A 331 2.79 -21.62 -6.26
N ILE A 332 3.64 -21.42 -5.25
CA ILE A 332 4.89 -20.66 -5.38
C ILE A 332 5.87 -21.37 -6.34
N ALA A 333 5.90 -22.70 -6.32
CA ALA A 333 6.80 -23.47 -7.17
C ALA A 333 6.48 -23.33 -8.66
N LEU A 334 5.20 -23.39 -9.05
CA LEU A 334 4.79 -23.18 -10.44
C LEU A 334 4.96 -21.72 -10.89
N THR A 335 4.63 -20.74 -10.05
CA THR A 335 4.71 -19.31 -10.40
C THR A 335 6.16 -18.82 -10.52
N ALA A 336 7.05 -19.26 -9.64
CA ALA A 336 8.48 -19.01 -9.79
C ALA A 336 9.02 -19.59 -11.12
N LEU A 337 8.60 -20.82 -11.48
CA LEU A 337 8.96 -21.46 -12.75
C LEU A 337 8.59 -20.58 -13.97
N PHE A 338 7.38 -20.02 -13.97
CA PHE A 338 6.87 -19.16 -15.05
C PHE A 338 7.54 -17.79 -15.10
N LEU A 339 7.84 -17.16 -13.95
CA LEU A 339 8.58 -15.90 -13.90
C LEU A 339 10.01 -16.05 -14.44
N ILE A 340 10.68 -17.16 -14.10
CA ILE A 340 12.03 -17.48 -14.61
C ILE A 340 12.01 -17.76 -16.11
N LEU A 341 11.04 -18.53 -16.61
CA LEU A 341 10.92 -18.81 -18.04
C LEU A 341 10.71 -17.52 -18.85
N ASN A 342 9.89 -16.59 -18.36
CA ASN A 342 9.70 -15.30 -19.02
C ASN A 342 10.95 -14.39 -18.96
N PHE A 343 11.64 -14.32 -17.82
CA PHE A 343 12.87 -13.53 -17.67
C PHE A 343 14.02 -14.06 -18.53
N THR A 344 14.21 -15.38 -18.56
CA THR A 344 15.22 -16.04 -19.41
C THR A 344 14.90 -15.88 -20.90
N TYR A 345 13.62 -15.89 -21.30
CA TYR A 345 13.22 -15.58 -22.67
C TYR A 345 13.51 -14.14 -23.08
N GLN A 346 13.28 -13.17 -22.19
CA GLN A 346 13.58 -11.75 -22.45
C GLN A 346 15.08 -11.46 -22.50
N LEU A 347 15.89 -12.11 -21.67
CA LEU A 347 17.35 -12.00 -21.72
C LEU A 347 17.92 -12.64 -23.00
N ALA A 348 17.42 -13.82 -23.40
CA ALA A 348 17.83 -14.48 -24.64
C ALA A 348 17.38 -13.71 -25.91
N ALA A 349 16.25 -13.00 -25.85
CA ALA A 349 15.78 -12.16 -26.95
C ALA A 349 16.62 -10.87 -27.13
N ASN A 350 17.24 -10.37 -26.06
CA ASN A 350 18.11 -9.19 -26.10
C ASN A 350 19.58 -9.51 -26.45
N GLU A 351 19.97 -10.79 -26.53
CA GLU A 351 21.29 -11.21 -27.02
C GLU A 351 21.33 -11.47 -28.55
N ILE A 352 20.23 -11.20 -29.27
CA ILE A 352 20.13 -11.39 -30.75
C ILE A 352 19.98 -10.05 -31.51
N ILE A 353 20.41 -8.91 -30.93
CA ILE A 353 20.54 -7.63 -31.66
C ILE A 353 21.96 -7.09 -31.55
#